data_AF-A0A4R2IJJ9-F1
#
_entry.id   AF-A0A4R2IJJ9-F1
#
_cell.length_a   1.000
_cell.length_b   1.000
_cell.length_c   1.000
_cell.angle_alpha   90.00
_cell.angle_beta   90.00
_cell.angle_gamma   90.00
#
_symmetry.space_group_name_H-M   'P 1'
#
loop_
_entity.id
_entity.type
_entity.pdbx_description
1 polymer ?
#
loop_
_entity_poly.entity_id
_entity_poly.type
_entity_poly.pdbx_seq_one_letter_code
_entity_poly.pdbx_strand_id
1 'polypeptide(L)'
;MRTRFALAGLLFVLAAPCSAMPPPWDEIVFTDSFEPENACPDSIVLPDGTRRQRLLKSDIQYGAQPSYRRDVNLAEYDAIWGYNNTYDNVAAPWPGVTGAAPVFKQFHRWNYVAAHFRTPASVPPGMYGSYVNPASIATPTTTIAISYACGDFTRRLPSPGCLGRNVPSADTMLLFWQFHTNSPALACDLRPNTDYYINVIQSDPVYDPECIGEICAIAPWRGG
;
A
#
# COMPACT_ATOMS: atom_id res chain seq x y z
N MET A 1 15.52 -85.23 10.26
CA MET A 1 14.75 -84.38 9.34
C MET A 1 15.23 -82.94 9.52
N ARG A 2 15.83 -82.33 8.51
CA ARG A 2 16.40 -80.96 8.55
C ARG A 2 15.39 -79.99 7.94
N THR A 3 14.85 -79.08 8.74
CA THR A 3 13.93 -78.02 8.27
C THR A 3 14.72 -76.72 8.14
N ARG A 4 14.90 -76.24 6.90
CA ARG A 4 15.57 -74.96 6.62
C ARG A 4 14.54 -73.83 6.65
N PHE A 5 14.82 -72.81 7.43
CA PHE A 5 14.14 -71.52 7.46
C PHE A 5 14.52 -70.70 6.21
N ALA A 6 13.53 -70.10 5.54
CA ALA A 6 13.74 -69.04 4.57
C ALA A 6 13.21 -67.73 5.19
N LEU A 7 14.13 -66.82 5.54
CA LEU A 7 13.80 -65.45 5.94
C LEU A 7 13.49 -64.64 4.67
N ALA A 8 12.26 -64.14 4.56
CA ALA A 8 11.90 -63.13 3.57
C ALA A 8 12.37 -61.75 4.06
N GLY A 9 13.31 -61.14 3.35
CA GLY A 9 13.78 -59.77 3.62
C GLY A 9 12.75 -58.74 3.16
N LEU A 10 12.28 -57.93 4.10
CA LEU A 10 11.37 -56.82 3.85
C LEU A 10 12.20 -55.58 3.43
N LEU A 11 12.10 -55.15 2.17
CA LEU A 11 12.73 -53.91 1.69
C LEU A 11 11.81 -52.72 1.99
N PHE A 12 12.19 -51.89 2.95
CA PHE A 12 11.56 -50.59 3.20
C PHE A 12 12.20 -49.53 2.30
N VAL A 13 11.44 -49.04 1.30
CA VAL A 13 11.83 -47.89 0.48
C VAL A 13 11.37 -46.62 1.18
N LEU A 14 12.31 -45.89 1.78
CA LEU A 14 12.08 -44.56 2.34
C LEU A 14 11.90 -43.56 1.19
N ALA A 15 10.66 -43.13 0.94
CA ALA A 15 10.38 -42.01 0.05
C ALA A 15 10.79 -40.71 0.74
N ALA A 16 11.75 -39.98 0.17
CA ALA A 16 12.13 -38.65 0.64
C ALA A 16 10.97 -37.66 0.40
N PRO A 17 10.60 -36.80 1.37
CA PRO A 17 9.65 -35.73 1.13
C PRO A 17 10.26 -34.73 0.16
N CYS A 18 9.68 -34.66 -1.04
CA CYS A 18 9.98 -33.62 -2.01
C CYS A 18 9.55 -32.28 -1.39
N SER A 19 10.53 -31.52 -0.91
CA SER A 19 10.30 -30.18 -0.39
C SER A 19 10.03 -29.28 -1.59
N ALA A 20 8.80 -28.81 -1.75
CA ALA A 20 8.46 -27.82 -2.77
C ALA A 20 9.34 -26.59 -2.55
N MET A 21 10.22 -26.28 -3.51
CA MET A 21 10.97 -25.02 -3.49
C MET A 21 9.95 -23.87 -3.48
N PRO A 22 10.04 -22.92 -2.54
CA PRO A 22 9.26 -21.70 -2.64
C PRO A 22 9.60 -20.99 -3.97
N PRO A 23 8.61 -20.32 -4.60
CA PRO A 23 8.84 -19.63 -5.87
C PRO A 23 9.95 -18.57 -5.71
N PRO A 24 10.85 -18.42 -6.69
CA PRO A 24 11.95 -17.48 -6.63
C PRO A 24 11.41 -16.06 -6.85
N TRP A 25 11.07 -15.36 -5.77
CA TRP A 25 10.93 -13.90 -5.78
C TRP A 25 12.29 -13.19 -5.70
N ASP A 26 13.38 -13.95 -5.62
CA ASP A 26 14.75 -13.46 -5.51
C ASP A 26 15.47 -13.54 -6.87
N GLU A 27 15.20 -12.58 -7.74
CA GLU A 27 16.28 -12.00 -8.54
C GLU A 27 15.95 -10.56 -8.97
N ILE A 28 15.99 -9.66 -8.00
CA ILE A 28 16.22 -8.24 -8.27
C ILE A 28 17.45 -7.83 -7.44
N VAL A 29 18.63 -8.00 -8.05
CA VAL A 29 19.89 -7.43 -7.57
C VAL A 29 19.93 -5.96 -7.99
N PHE A 30 19.75 -5.06 -7.03
CA PHE A 30 20.26 -3.68 -7.08
C PHE A 30 20.93 -3.47 -5.73
N THR A 31 22.24 -3.73 -5.60
CA THR A 31 23.33 -2.74 -5.64
C THR A 31 23.06 -1.51 -4.77
N ASP A 32 23.60 -1.58 -3.54
CA ASP A 32 24.33 -0.51 -2.85
C ASP A 32 23.83 0.92 -3.00
N SER A 33 22.94 1.29 -2.09
CA SER A 33 23.15 2.42 -1.17
C SER A 33 22.03 2.37 -0.15
N PHE A 34 22.35 2.00 1.09
CA PHE A 34 21.52 2.36 2.23
C PHE A 34 21.67 3.88 2.41
N GLU A 35 21.04 4.64 1.51
CA GLU A 35 20.67 6.03 1.77
C GLU A 35 19.98 6.04 3.13
N PRO A 36 20.35 6.97 4.04
CA PRO A 36 19.79 6.99 5.39
C PRO A 36 18.26 6.92 5.31
N GLU A 37 17.67 6.01 6.09
CA GLU A 37 16.25 5.62 6.16
C GLU A 37 15.24 6.79 6.29
N ASN A 38 15.72 8.04 6.38
CA ASN A 38 14.95 9.23 6.71
C ASN A 38 14.79 10.22 5.55
N ALA A 39 15.45 10.04 4.40
CA ALA A 39 15.22 10.89 3.24
C ALA A 39 14.23 10.21 2.28
N CYS A 40 12.95 10.56 2.40
CA CYS A 40 12.02 10.35 1.30
C CYS A 40 12.62 10.95 0.01
N PRO A 41 12.89 10.14 -1.03
CA PRO A 41 13.50 10.69 -2.23
C PRO A 41 12.58 11.74 -2.87
N ASP A 42 13.12 12.68 -3.64
CA ASP A 42 12.30 13.60 -4.42
C ASP A 42 11.76 12.94 -5.68
N SER A 43 12.41 11.89 -6.16
CA SER A 43 11.95 11.10 -7.30
C SER A 43 12.25 9.62 -7.13
N ILE A 44 11.34 8.77 -7.64
CA ILE A 44 11.51 7.31 -7.70
C ILE A 44 11.49 6.84 -9.15
N VAL A 45 12.10 5.68 -9.40
CA VAL A 45 11.97 4.96 -10.67
C VAL A 45 11.21 3.67 -10.40
N LEU A 46 10.10 3.49 -11.10
CA LEU A 46 9.27 2.29 -10.99
C LEU A 46 9.89 1.12 -11.79
N PRO A 47 9.47 -0.13 -11.56
CA PRO A 47 10.00 -1.29 -12.30
C PRO A 47 9.81 -1.23 -13.82
N ASP A 48 8.84 -0.44 -14.29
CA ASP A 48 8.60 -0.18 -15.73
C ASP A 48 9.57 0.87 -16.33
N GLY A 49 10.49 1.41 -15.53
CA GLY A 49 11.45 2.44 -15.93
C GLY A 49 10.90 3.87 -15.87
N THR A 50 9.62 4.06 -15.54
CA THR A 50 9.03 5.40 -15.43
C THR A 50 9.53 6.12 -14.18
N ARG A 51 9.83 7.41 -14.32
CA ARG A 51 10.22 8.27 -13.20
C ARG A 51 8.99 8.99 -12.64
N ARG A 52 8.84 8.99 -11.32
CA ARG A 52 7.81 9.75 -10.60
C ARG A 52 8.46 10.79 -9.68
N GLN A 53 7.85 11.96 -9.56
CA GLN A 53 8.26 13.06 -8.69
C GLN A 53 7.39 13.10 -7.44
N ARG A 54 7.98 13.33 -6.27
CA ARG A 54 7.24 13.39 -5.02
C ARG A 54 6.37 14.64 -4.99
N LEU A 55 5.07 14.47 -4.74
CA LEU A 55 4.16 15.57 -4.49
C LEU A 55 4.11 15.83 -2.98
N LEU A 56 4.64 16.97 -2.55
CA LEU A 56 4.69 17.36 -1.13
C LEU A 56 3.49 18.16 -0.67
N LYS A 57 2.80 18.84 -1.59
CA LYS A 57 1.64 19.68 -1.29
C LYS A 57 0.55 19.48 -2.33
N SER A 58 -0.69 19.56 -1.89
CA SER A 58 -1.86 19.69 -2.77
C SER A 58 -3.00 20.36 -2.01
N ASP A 59 -3.89 21.00 -2.74
CA ASP A 59 -5.22 21.25 -2.22
C ASP A 59 -5.97 19.92 -2.08
N ILE A 60 -6.71 19.75 -0.99
CA ILE A 60 -7.53 18.56 -0.71
C ILE A 60 -8.99 18.96 -0.57
N GLN A 61 -9.83 18.33 -1.37
CA GLN A 61 -11.28 18.34 -1.21
C GLN A 61 -11.72 17.07 -0.49
N TYR A 62 -12.69 17.14 0.41
CA TYR A 62 -13.22 15.96 1.10
C TYR A 62 -14.63 15.65 0.62
N GLY A 63 -14.82 14.45 0.05
CA GLY A 63 -16.10 14.04 -0.53
C GLY A 63 -16.63 15.03 -1.57
N ALA A 64 -17.94 15.28 -1.55
CA ALA A 64 -18.62 16.18 -2.50
C ALA A 64 -18.62 17.66 -2.07
N GLN A 65 -17.82 18.06 -1.08
CA GLN A 65 -17.85 19.43 -0.55
C GLN A 65 -17.22 20.42 -1.53
N PRO A 66 -17.80 21.61 -1.76
CA PRO A 66 -17.25 22.57 -2.72
C PRO A 66 -15.97 23.26 -2.23
N SER A 67 -15.69 23.22 -0.93
CA SER A 67 -14.49 23.79 -0.32
C SER A 67 -13.29 22.84 -0.40
N TYR A 68 -12.09 23.41 -0.29
CA TYR A 68 -10.84 22.68 -0.24
C TYR A 68 -9.94 23.21 0.89
N ARG A 69 -9.22 22.30 1.56
CA ARG A 69 -8.07 22.65 2.40
C ARG A 69 -6.90 22.92 1.49
N ARG A 70 -6.30 24.10 1.60
CA ARG A 70 -5.22 24.55 0.72
C ARG A 70 -3.85 24.12 1.20
N ASP A 71 -2.93 23.89 0.26
CA ASP A 71 -1.51 23.66 0.53
C ASP A 71 -1.24 22.56 1.59
N VAL A 72 -2.07 21.50 1.60
CA VAL A 72 -1.96 20.43 2.60
C VAL A 72 -0.64 19.70 2.41
N ASN A 73 0.11 19.51 3.49
CA ASN A 73 1.33 18.71 3.50
C ASN A 73 0.98 17.23 3.25
N LEU A 74 1.39 16.70 2.10
CA LEU A 74 1.14 15.32 1.73
C LEU A 74 2.19 14.34 2.27
N ALA A 75 3.19 14.83 3.01
CA ALA A 75 4.17 13.99 3.68
C ALA A 75 3.64 13.36 4.96
N GLU A 76 2.52 13.84 5.51
CA GLU A 76 1.96 13.40 6.80
C GLU A 76 0.56 12.82 6.60
N TYR A 77 0.32 11.63 7.17
CA TYR A 77 -0.94 10.92 7.02
C TYR A 77 -2.13 11.66 7.64
N ASP A 78 -1.96 12.18 8.84
CA ASP A 78 -3.00 12.87 9.58
C ASP A 78 -3.42 14.18 8.90
N ALA A 79 -2.50 14.84 8.19
CA ALA A 79 -2.79 15.99 7.35
C ALA A 79 -3.77 15.65 6.21
N ILE A 80 -3.71 14.42 5.69
CA ILE A 80 -4.56 13.95 4.58
C ILE A 80 -5.85 13.30 5.11
N TRP A 81 -5.74 12.22 5.87
CA TRP A 81 -6.86 11.36 6.30
C TRP A 81 -7.33 11.63 7.74
N GLY A 82 -6.69 12.53 8.47
CA GLY A 82 -7.12 12.95 9.81
C GLY A 82 -8.32 13.90 9.81
N TYR A 83 -8.86 14.24 8.64
CA TYR A 83 -9.97 15.18 8.46
C TYR A 83 -11.06 14.52 7.61
N ASN A 84 -12.33 14.86 7.86
CA ASN A 84 -13.45 14.40 7.04
C ASN A 84 -14.10 15.55 6.25
N ASN A 85 -13.79 16.79 6.61
CA ASN A 85 -14.23 17.99 5.92
C ASN A 85 -13.21 19.12 6.05
N THR A 86 -13.45 20.23 5.36
CA THR A 86 -12.51 21.37 5.37
C THR A 86 -12.57 22.26 6.61
N TYR A 87 -13.59 22.09 7.45
CA TYR A 87 -13.85 22.88 8.66
C TYR A 87 -13.31 22.21 9.93
N ASP A 88 -12.98 20.92 9.85
CA ASP A 88 -12.27 20.20 10.90
C ASP A 88 -10.93 20.91 11.15
N ASN A 89 -10.70 21.30 12.39
CA ASN A 89 -9.52 22.08 12.81
C ASN A 89 -8.49 21.25 13.59
N VAL A 90 -8.82 19.99 13.89
CA VAL A 90 -7.94 19.05 14.61
C VAL A 90 -7.86 17.78 13.78
N ALA A 91 -6.64 17.40 13.41
CA ALA A 91 -6.39 16.12 12.75
C ALA A 91 -6.63 14.98 13.73
N ALA A 92 -7.45 14.00 13.33
CA ALA A 92 -7.44 12.70 13.98
C ALA A 92 -6.10 12.00 13.66
N PRO A 93 -5.39 11.47 14.66
CA PRO A 93 -4.21 10.65 14.41
C PRO A 93 -4.60 9.39 13.65
N TRP A 94 -3.62 8.63 13.17
CA TRP A 94 -3.86 7.29 12.63
C TRP A 94 -4.87 6.52 13.52
N PRO A 95 -5.90 5.85 12.95
CA PRO A 95 -6.13 5.58 11.52
C PRO A 95 -6.86 6.70 10.78
N GLY A 96 -6.91 7.92 11.33
CA GLY A 96 -7.62 9.06 10.77
C GLY A 96 -9.12 9.02 11.08
N VAL A 97 -9.92 9.66 10.23
CA VAL A 97 -11.39 9.67 10.36
C VAL A 97 -12.01 8.65 9.40
N THR A 98 -12.88 7.77 9.92
CA THR A 98 -13.63 6.85 9.06
C THR A 98 -14.53 7.65 8.12
N GLY A 99 -14.55 7.30 6.84
CA GLY A 99 -15.29 8.05 5.84
C GLY A 99 -14.52 9.20 5.19
N ALA A 100 -13.29 9.49 5.64
CA ALA A 100 -12.43 10.51 5.03
C ALA A 100 -12.17 10.17 3.55
N ALA A 101 -12.66 11.03 2.66
CA ALA A 101 -12.56 10.90 1.20
C ALA A 101 -11.72 12.03 0.58
N PRO A 102 -10.41 12.12 0.88
CA PRO A 102 -9.57 13.18 0.36
C PRO A 102 -9.37 13.01 -1.14
N VAL A 103 -9.59 14.07 -1.91
CA VAL A 103 -9.31 14.17 -3.34
C VAL A 103 -8.15 15.12 -3.54
N PHE A 104 -7.05 14.64 -4.10
CA PHE A 104 -5.88 15.46 -4.41
C PHE A 104 -6.11 16.26 -5.68
N LYS A 105 -6.06 17.60 -5.59
CA LYS A 105 -6.31 18.50 -6.72
C LYS A 105 -5.09 18.81 -7.57
N GLN A 106 -3.89 18.46 -7.14
CA GLN A 106 -2.64 18.71 -7.87
C GLN A 106 -1.86 17.40 -8.09
N PHE A 107 -2.55 16.26 -8.10
CA PHE A 107 -1.92 14.98 -8.33
C PHE A 107 -1.83 14.69 -9.83
N HIS A 108 -0.61 14.78 -10.36
CA HIS A 108 -0.35 14.45 -11.76
C HIS A 108 0.06 12.99 -11.90
N ARG A 109 -0.13 12.43 -13.10
CA ARG A 109 0.34 11.07 -13.42
C ARG A 109 1.82 10.88 -13.09
N TRP A 110 2.66 11.88 -13.32
CA TRP A 110 4.09 11.82 -13.04
C TRP A 110 4.43 11.94 -11.55
N ASN A 111 3.46 12.05 -10.67
CA ASN A 111 3.69 12.19 -9.25
C ASN A 111 3.54 10.87 -8.48
N TYR A 112 4.12 10.87 -7.30
CA TYR A 112 3.74 9.96 -6.23
C TYR A 112 3.56 10.73 -4.93
N VAL A 113 2.70 10.21 -4.06
CA VAL A 113 2.57 10.65 -2.66
C VAL A 113 3.15 9.56 -1.78
N ALA A 114 3.80 9.97 -0.71
CA ALA A 114 4.30 9.08 0.34
C ALA A 114 4.12 9.80 1.68
N ALA A 115 3.06 9.40 2.39
CA ALA A 115 2.67 10.00 3.65
C ALA A 115 3.07 9.10 4.82
N HIS A 116 3.82 9.65 5.77
CA HIS A 116 4.28 8.96 6.97
C HIS A 116 3.12 8.81 7.96
N PHE A 117 3.09 7.67 8.65
CA PHE A 117 2.28 7.49 9.85
C PHE A 117 2.97 6.54 10.82
N ARG A 118 2.60 6.67 12.09
CA ARG A 118 2.98 5.73 13.13
C ARG A 118 1.74 5.04 13.68
N THR A 119 1.77 3.70 13.74
CA THR A 119 0.71 2.94 14.40
C THR A 119 0.77 3.13 15.93
N PRO A 120 -0.37 3.09 16.63
CA PRO A 120 -0.38 3.27 18.08
C PRO A 120 0.31 2.09 18.78
N ALA A 121 0.82 2.33 19.98
CA ALA A 121 1.47 1.29 20.78
C ALA A 121 0.48 0.25 21.32
N SER A 122 -0.77 0.64 21.53
CA SER A 122 -1.87 -0.25 21.91
C SER A 122 -2.91 -0.26 20.81
N VAL A 123 -3.22 -1.45 20.29
CA VAL A 123 -4.26 -1.67 19.29
C VAL A 123 -5.31 -2.63 19.85
N PRO A 124 -6.60 -2.32 19.72
CA PRO A 124 -7.65 -3.28 20.03
C PRO A 124 -7.50 -4.56 19.18
N PRO A 125 -7.79 -5.75 19.74
CA PRO A 125 -7.81 -6.99 18.97
C PRO A 125 -8.75 -6.88 17.78
N GLY A 126 -8.27 -7.31 16.60
CA GLY A 126 -9.06 -7.27 15.38
C GLY A 126 -9.19 -5.89 14.75
N MET A 127 -8.39 -4.90 15.13
CA MET A 127 -8.38 -3.60 14.45
C MET A 127 -7.95 -3.76 12.98
N TYR A 128 -8.83 -3.32 12.06
CA TYR A 128 -8.61 -3.35 10.62
C TYR A 128 -9.17 -2.08 9.98
N GLY A 129 -8.93 -1.94 8.68
CA GLY A 129 -9.59 -0.96 7.84
C GLY A 129 -9.22 -1.16 6.38
N SER A 130 -9.78 -0.32 5.52
CA SER A 130 -9.51 -0.38 4.08
C SER A 130 -9.27 1.01 3.51
N TYR A 131 -8.50 1.04 2.43
CA TYR A 131 -8.52 2.12 1.47
C TYR A 131 -9.36 1.69 0.28
N VAL A 132 -10.28 2.53 -0.17
CA VAL A 132 -11.05 2.29 -1.41
C VAL A 132 -10.95 3.49 -2.31
N ASN A 133 -11.19 3.31 -3.61
CA ASN A 133 -11.33 4.40 -4.54
C ASN A 133 -12.83 4.74 -4.69
N PRO A 134 -13.36 5.82 -4.09
CA PRO A 134 -14.76 6.20 -4.12
C PRO A 134 -15.14 6.89 -5.43
N ALA A 135 -14.25 6.94 -6.43
CA ALA A 135 -14.61 7.45 -7.74
C ALA A 135 -15.82 6.66 -8.27
N SER A 136 -16.91 7.36 -8.54
CA SER A 136 -18.13 6.80 -9.14
C SER A 136 -18.04 6.66 -10.67
N ILE A 137 -16.96 7.15 -11.23
CA ILE A 137 -16.63 7.20 -12.65
C ILE A 137 -15.22 6.66 -12.86
N ALA A 138 -14.87 6.34 -14.10
CA ALA A 138 -13.63 5.64 -14.40
C ALA A 138 -12.45 6.62 -14.39
N THR A 139 -11.70 6.68 -13.29
CA THR A 139 -10.43 7.40 -13.13
C THR A 139 -9.23 6.51 -13.47
N PRO A 140 -8.00 7.06 -13.55
CA PRO A 140 -6.83 6.25 -13.79
C PRO A 140 -6.64 5.18 -12.73
N THR A 141 -6.13 4.02 -13.14
CA THR A 141 -5.79 2.94 -12.21
C THR A 141 -4.81 3.44 -11.16
N THR A 142 -5.04 3.09 -9.90
CA THR A 142 -4.20 3.55 -8.78
C THR A 142 -3.39 2.39 -8.24
N THR A 143 -2.11 2.63 -7.97
CA THR A 143 -1.30 1.70 -7.19
C THR A 143 -1.06 2.32 -5.82
N ILE A 144 -1.38 1.56 -4.78
CA ILE A 144 -1.20 1.94 -3.39
C ILE A 144 -0.31 0.91 -2.69
N ALA A 145 0.54 1.36 -1.78
CA ALA A 145 1.32 0.48 -0.93
C ALA A 145 1.39 1.02 0.50
N ILE A 146 1.45 0.12 1.48
CA ILE A 146 1.98 0.45 2.81
C ILE A 146 3.35 -0.20 2.92
N SER A 147 4.37 0.60 3.24
CA SER A 147 5.75 0.14 3.30
C SER A 147 6.46 0.69 4.54
N TYR A 148 7.60 0.10 4.89
CA TYR A 148 8.53 0.67 5.87
C TYR A 148 9.33 1.85 5.31
N ALA A 149 9.21 2.13 4.00
CA ALA A 149 10.05 3.11 3.34
C ALA A 149 9.30 3.95 2.31
N CYS A 150 9.56 5.24 2.38
CA CYS A 150 8.97 6.25 1.52
C CYS A 150 9.18 5.96 0.02
N GLY A 151 8.09 5.96 -0.74
CA GLY A 151 8.10 5.70 -2.19
C GLY A 151 8.36 4.25 -2.59
N ASP A 152 8.32 3.28 -1.65
CA ASP A 152 8.54 1.87 -1.97
C ASP A 152 7.24 1.15 -2.32
N PHE A 153 7.19 0.60 -3.54
CA PHE A 153 6.08 -0.21 -4.09
C PHE A 153 6.51 -1.66 -4.37
N THR A 154 7.61 -2.12 -3.74
CA THR A 154 8.27 -3.37 -4.11
C THR A 154 8.74 -4.19 -2.92
N ARG A 155 9.80 -3.76 -2.21
CA ARG A 155 10.62 -4.67 -1.39
C ARG A 155 10.42 -4.49 0.11
N ARG A 156 10.24 -3.25 0.58
CA ARG A 156 10.08 -2.97 2.02
C ARG A 156 8.61 -2.96 2.44
N LEU A 157 7.86 -3.96 1.99
CA LEU A 157 6.46 -4.17 2.35
C LEU A 157 6.36 -5.06 3.60
N PRO A 158 5.49 -4.75 4.58
CA PRO A 158 5.28 -5.57 5.77
C PRO A 158 4.78 -6.98 5.46
N SER A 159 3.90 -7.09 4.46
CA SER A 159 3.37 -8.33 3.92
C SER A 159 3.00 -8.16 2.45
N PRO A 160 2.80 -9.26 1.68
CA PRO A 160 2.37 -9.17 0.28
C PRO A 160 1.05 -8.40 0.08
N GLY A 161 0.12 -8.47 1.04
CA GLY A 161 -1.15 -7.75 1.03
C GLY A 161 -1.03 -6.23 1.22
N CYS A 162 0.18 -5.71 1.49
CA CYS A 162 0.44 -4.29 1.60
C CYS A 162 0.63 -3.58 0.26
N LEU A 163 0.21 -4.18 -0.85
CA LEU A 163 0.33 -3.61 -2.18
C LEU A 163 -0.91 -3.92 -3.03
N GLY A 164 -1.64 -2.86 -3.40
CA GLY A 164 -2.67 -2.92 -4.43
C GLY A 164 -2.10 -2.35 -5.73
N ARG A 165 -1.89 -3.18 -6.75
CA ARG A 165 -1.37 -2.74 -8.06
C ARG A 165 -2.51 -2.52 -9.04
N ASN A 166 -2.40 -1.46 -9.84
CA ASN A 166 -3.27 -1.17 -10.98
C ASN A 166 -4.76 -1.29 -10.64
N VAL A 167 -5.15 -0.88 -9.42
CA VAL A 167 -6.51 -1.05 -8.96
C VAL A 167 -7.39 -0.09 -9.77
N PRO A 168 -8.41 -0.61 -10.49
CA PRO A 168 -9.34 0.25 -11.22
C PRO A 168 -10.06 1.22 -10.30
N SER A 169 -10.43 2.35 -10.86
CA SER A 169 -11.47 3.21 -10.32
C SER A 169 -12.86 2.58 -10.46
N ALA A 170 -13.83 3.06 -9.69
CA ALA A 170 -15.20 2.53 -9.51
C ALA A 170 -15.35 1.69 -8.23
N ASP A 171 -15.42 2.39 -7.09
CA ASP A 171 -15.78 1.82 -5.76
C ASP A 171 -15.04 0.52 -5.42
N THR A 172 -13.76 0.47 -5.77
CA THR A 172 -12.93 -0.73 -5.61
C THR A 172 -11.98 -0.56 -4.43
N MET A 173 -11.86 -1.61 -3.63
CA MET A 173 -10.89 -1.67 -2.54
C MET A 173 -9.47 -1.59 -3.09
N LEU A 174 -8.75 -0.54 -2.68
CA LEU A 174 -7.35 -0.31 -3.04
C LEU A 174 -6.42 -1.19 -2.21
N LEU A 175 -6.64 -1.22 -0.88
CA LEU A 175 -5.80 -1.96 0.05
C LEU A 175 -6.55 -2.22 1.35
N PHE A 176 -6.52 -3.46 1.84
CA PHE A 176 -7.02 -3.81 3.17
C PHE A 176 -5.86 -3.93 4.14
N TRP A 177 -6.00 -3.45 5.37
CA TRP A 177 -4.97 -3.55 6.41
C TRP A 177 -5.59 -4.10 7.70
N GLN A 178 -4.78 -4.85 8.45
CA GLN A 178 -5.19 -5.45 9.71
C GLN A 178 -3.95 -5.66 10.59
N PHE A 179 -4.11 -5.49 11.90
CA PHE A 179 -3.05 -5.86 12.83
C PHE A 179 -3.02 -7.37 13.07
N HIS A 180 -1.83 -7.97 12.97
CA HIS A 180 -1.60 -9.39 13.26
C HIS A 180 -2.51 -10.31 12.43
N THR A 181 -2.59 -10.06 11.13
CA THR A 181 -3.46 -10.86 10.27
C THR A 181 -2.90 -12.27 10.05
N ASN A 182 -3.79 -13.27 10.05
CA ASN A 182 -3.44 -14.64 9.64
C ASN A 182 -3.47 -14.82 8.11
N SER A 183 -3.79 -13.77 7.36
CA SER A 183 -3.89 -13.78 5.91
C SER A 183 -3.04 -12.66 5.28
N PRO A 184 -1.70 -12.70 5.44
CA PRO A 184 -0.79 -11.64 4.99
C PRO A 184 -0.78 -11.42 3.46
N ALA A 185 -1.37 -12.33 2.69
CA ALA A 185 -1.58 -12.17 1.24
C ALA A 185 -2.85 -11.36 0.88
N LEU A 186 -3.82 -11.28 1.78
CA LEU A 186 -5.12 -10.59 1.57
C LEU A 186 -5.23 -9.29 2.36
N ALA A 187 -4.40 -9.12 3.40
CA ALA A 187 -4.36 -7.95 4.25
C ALA A 187 -2.91 -7.50 4.45
N CYS A 188 -2.71 -6.19 4.50
CA CYS A 188 -1.48 -5.62 4.99
C CYS A 188 -1.33 -5.87 6.49
N ASP A 189 -0.30 -6.64 6.87
CA ASP A 189 -0.04 -7.01 8.27
C ASP A 189 0.71 -5.88 8.98
N LEU A 190 -0.03 -5.05 9.72
CA LEU A 190 0.53 -3.94 10.47
C LEU A 190 0.95 -4.39 11.87
N ARG A 191 2.04 -3.77 12.37
CA ARG A 191 2.54 -3.97 13.72
C ARG A 191 2.28 -2.72 14.58
N PRO A 192 2.00 -2.87 15.88
CA PRO A 192 1.89 -1.74 16.81
C PRO A 192 3.19 -0.95 16.91
N ASN A 193 3.10 0.33 17.28
CA ASN A 193 4.25 1.22 17.53
C ASN A 193 5.29 1.23 16.40
N THR A 194 4.85 1.19 15.15
CA THR A 194 5.73 1.04 13.99
C THR A 194 5.47 2.17 12.99
N ASP A 195 6.56 2.72 12.45
CA ASP A 195 6.53 3.76 11.43
C ASP A 195 6.36 3.13 10.04
N TYR A 196 5.47 3.70 9.25
CA TYR A 196 5.12 3.27 7.90
C TYR A 196 4.92 4.47 6.98
N TYR A 197 4.87 4.19 5.69
CA TYR A 197 4.46 5.13 4.66
C TYR A 197 3.30 4.54 3.86
N ILE A 198 2.26 5.35 3.62
CA ILE A 198 1.28 5.07 2.58
C ILE A 198 1.74 5.74 1.29
N ASN A 199 2.06 4.93 0.29
CA ASN A 199 2.55 5.37 -1.01
C ASN A 199 1.44 5.24 -2.05
N VAL A 200 1.25 6.27 -2.87
CA VAL A 200 0.19 6.31 -3.89
C VAL A 200 0.75 6.83 -5.21
N ILE A 201 0.46 6.13 -6.31
CA ILE A 201 0.75 6.55 -7.70
C ILE A 201 -0.46 6.28 -8.60
N GLN A 202 -0.52 6.98 -9.74
CA GLN A 202 -1.29 6.51 -10.88
C GLN A 202 -0.46 5.49 -11.66
N SER A 203 -1.10 4.37 -11.97
CA SER A 203 -0.45 3.25 -12.62
C SER A 203 -0.54 3.33 -14.14
N ASP A 204 -1.58 3.98 -14.67
CA ASP A 204 -1.72 4.21 -16.11
C ASP A 204 -1.04 5.53 -16.53
N PRO A 205 -0.05 5.51 -17.45
CA PRO A 205 0.52 6.72 -18.03
C PRO A 205 -0.30 7.30 -19.19
N VAL A 206 -1.27 6.56 -19.74
CA VAL A 206 -2.06 6.96 -20.91
C VAL A 206 -3.15 7.96 -20.51
N TYR A 207 -3.47 8.88 -21.43
CA TYR A 207 -4.46 9.94 -21.25
C TYR A 207 -5.81 9.38 -20.78
N ASP A 208 -6.30 9.93 -19.67
CA ASP A 208 -7.62 9.67 -19.13
C ASP A 208 -8.48 10.94 -19.30
N PRO A 209 -9.70 10.83 -19.88
CA PRO A 209 -10.59 11.96 -20.11
C PRO A 209 -11.05 12.69 -18.83
N GLU A 210 -10.86 12.11 -17.64
CA GLU A 210 -11.22 12.74 -16.36
C GLU A 210 -10.10 13.58 -15.76
N CYS A 211 -8.90 13.50 -16.33
CA CYS A 211 -7.83 14.42 -15.97
C CYS A 211 -8.10 15.78 -16.67
N ILE A 212 -8.10 16.87 -15.89
CA ILE A 212 -8.10 18.21 -16.47
C ILE A 212 -6.65 18.51 -16.90
N GLY A 213 -6.33 18.16 -18.13
CA GLY A 213 -4.97 18.19 -18.65
C GLY A 213 -4.13 17.08 -18.02
N GLU A 214 -3.13 17.45 -17.21
CA GLU A 214 -2.27 16.48 -16.51
C GLU A 214 -2.68 16.22 -15.07
N ILE A 215 -3.71 16.91 -14.58
CA ILE A 215 -4.17 16.83 -13.19
C ILE A 215 -5.27 15.79 -13.12
N CYS A 216 -5.10 14.80 -12.25
CA CYS A 216 -6.07 13.74 -12.07
C CYS A 216 -6.48 13.66 -10.60
N ALA A 217 -7.78 13.56 -10.35
CA ALA A 217 -8.29 13.35 -9.01
C ALA A 217 -8.00 11.90 -8.57
N ILE A 218 -7.19 11.71 -7.52
CA ILE A 218 -7.14 10.43 -6.80
C ILE A 218 -7.82 10.62 -5.46
N ALA A 219 -8.69 9.67 -5.13
CA ALA A 219 -9.42 9.65 -3.88
C ALA A 219 -9.15 8.36 -3.09
N PRO A 220 -8.01 8.20 -2.41
CA PRO A 220 -7.86 7.08 -1.49
C PRO A 220 -8.77 7.34 -0.27
N TRP A 221 -9.93 6.70 -0.21
CA TRP A 221 -10.91 6.81 0.88
C TRP A 221 -10.62 5.82 1.98
N ARG A 222 -10.78 6.22 3.24
CA ARG A 222 -10.76 5.25 4.34
C ARG A 222 -12.14 4.62 4.54
N GLY A 223 -12.26 3.35 4.16
CA GLY A 223 -13.37 2.47 4.52
C GLY A 223 -13.22 1.94 5.94
N GLY A 224 -14.37 1.80 6.62
CA GLY A 224 -14.47 1.28 7.99
C GLY A 224 -14.04 -0.18 8.13
#